data_AF-A0A667XER5-F1
#
_entry.id   AF-A0A667XER5-F1
#
_cell.length_a   1.000
_cell.length_b   1.000
_cell.length_c   1.000
_cell.angle_alpha   90.00
_cell.angle_beta   90.00
_cell.angle_gamma   90.00
#
_symmetry.space_group_name_H-M   'P 1'
#
loop_
_entity.id
_entity.type
_entity.pdbx_description
1 polymer ?
#
loop_
_entity_poly.entity_id
_entity_poly.type
_entity_poly.pdbx_seq_one_letter_code
_entity_poly.pdbx_strand_id
1 'polypeptide(L)'
;MFIFSYLLLPIPPNISLMCASALDPCSAYISLNEPWRNTDYHVNQSRGVPLCDSHVSGEWYRFTGMAGDAMPTFCISENHCGTHAPVWLNGSHPQPSDGIVTLPVCASFNDNCCQWNASVDVKACTGGYYVYRLPRPSVCFHVYCGHFYDICDEVECRGPPCPESECRCAPGTVLGPDKQTCLDVNECEKGNGGCAEVCVNTKGSRRCECGPGRVLDEDGHNCREIAGCHVNNGGCSHGCSSLTDSYQCRCPRGLELGEDKRTCQVPVQCDSSSIKVSVPKDLVGGLDLFLSNSSCRGVSNGTHINLSFSLKTCGTVVEVTDDKIVGTNLVTGLPRTSPGSSRDMIVRTSKLLLPITCEFPREYQVSDGYQASQRSSALELAGHSEGVFPFSLELFKSAEFSETYRAPPQLRLDDSLFFGVEPREKVEGLAALVESCFATPSPKPDQALKYFLIKDGCISDETVKQYSSKDQLSKHYQVPVFKFIGKDNREVFLHCRVLVCGAGDSQCAQHCRGRVRRELQARDPVDQRVLSGGPIFILPELQPAEQKANETP
;
A
#
# COMPACT_ATOMS: atom_id res chain seq x y z
N MET A 1 -52.55 47.46 -10.38
CA MET A 1 -51.21 47.99 -10.72
C MET A 1 -51.00 49.26 -9.92
N PHE A 2 -50.33 49.19 -8.77
CA PHE A 2 -49.59 50.29 -8.12
C PHE A 2 -48.83 49.73 -6.88
N ILE A 3 -47.51 49.58 -7.08
CA ILE A 3 -46.37 49.86 -6.20
C ILE A 3 -46.51 49.51 -4.69
N PHE A 4 -45.73 48.53 -4.23
CA PHE A 4 -45.25 48.47 -2.84
C PHE A 4 -43.72 48.61 -2.82
N SER A 5 -43.27 49.61 -2.07
CA SER A 5 -41.88 50.05 -1.89
C SER A 5 -41.05 49.05 -1.08
N TYR A 6 -39.80 48.86 -1.50
CA TYR A 6 -38.75 48.18 -0.74
C TYR A 6 -38.38 49.00 0.50
N LEU A 7 -38.48 48.40 1.69
CA LEU A 7 -37.86 48.90 2.91
C LEU A 7 -36.63 48.02 3.20
N LEU A 8 -35.43 48.59 3.01
CA LEU A 8 -34.16 48.01 3.46
C LEU A 8 -34.04 48.21 4.98
N LEU A 9 -34.01 47.13 5.75
CA LEU A 9 -33.60 47.15 7.15
C LEU A 9 -32.11 46.80 7.25
N PRO A 10 -31.32 47.44 8.15
CA PRO A 10 -29.91 47.17 8.29
C PRO A 10 -29.67 45.88 9.07
N ILE A 11 -28.72 45.07 8.60
CA ILE A 11 -28.23 43.85 9.24
C ILE A 11 -27.34 44.25 10.44
N PRO A 12 -27.49 43.67 11.65
CA PRO A 12 -26.56 43.95 12.75
C PRO A 12 -25.19 43.30 12.47
N PRO A 13 -24.06 43.99 12.76
CA PRO A 13 -22.74 43.43 12.54
C PRO A 13 -22.37 42.60 13.77
N ASN A 14 -22.79 41.34 13.79
CA ASN A 14 -22.17 40.30 14.63
C ASN A 14 -22.75 38.93 14.25
N ILE A 15 -22.32 38.42 13.09
CA ILE A 15 -22.21 36.98 12.91
C ILE A 15 -20.72 36.72 12.89
N SER A 16 -20.18 36.50 14.09
CA SER A 16 -18.90 35.86 14.26
C SER A 16 -18.92 34.59 13.41
N LEU A 17 -17.92 34.44 12.55
CA LEU A 17 -17.66 33.24 11.76
C LEU A 17 -17.75 32.04 12.72
N MET A 18 -18.88 31.32 12.69
CA MET A 18 -18.98 30.00 13.31
C MET A 18 -18.03 29.14 12.48
N CYS A 19 -16.84 28.90 13.03
CA CYS A 19 -15.98 27.83 12.58
C CYS A 19 -16.87 26.59 12.44
N ALA A 20 -16.86 25.93 11.29
CA ALA A 20 -17.53 24.65 11.12
C ALA A 20 -16.84 23.65 12.06
N SER A 21 -17.28 23.58 13.32
CA SER A 21 -17.00 22.47 14.20
C SER A 21 -17.56 21.25 13.48
N ALA A 22 -16.68 20.31 13.09
CA ALA A 22 -17.11 19.02 12.58
C ALA A 22 -18.19 18.48 13.54
N LEU A 23 -19.38 18.15 13.02
CA LEU A 23 -20.46 17.61 13.85
C LEU A 23 -19.91 16.41 14.63
N ASP A 24 -20.26 16.32 15.92
CA ASP A 24 -19.90 15.16 16.72
C ASP A 24 -20.50 13.90 16.08
N PRO A 25 -19.70 12.89 15.71
CA PRO A 25 -20.21 11.67 15.08
C PRO A 25 -21.19 10.89 15.97
N CYS A 26 -21.20 11.12 17.29
CA CYS A 26 -22.24 10.58 18.17
C CYS A 26 -23.62 11.22 17.93
N SER A 27 -23.69 12.38 17.28
CA SER A 27 -24.94 13.10 16.96
C SER A 27 -25.33 13.02 15.48
N ALA A 28 -24.40 12.65 14.60
CA ALA A 28 -24.59 12.59 13.16
C ALA A 28 -23.93 11.33 12.59
N TYR A 29 -24.74 10.28 12.42
CA TYR A 29 -24.33 8.99 11.89
C TYR A 29 -25.44 8.35 11.03
N ILE A 30 -25.06 7.36 10.22
CA ILE A 30 -25.96 6.54 9.41
C ILE A 30 -26.24 5.23 10.14
N SER A 31 -27.52 4.90 10.36
CA SER A 31 -27.89 3.65 11.00
C SER A 31 -27.75 2.46 10.05
N LEU A 32 -27.02 1.43 10.49
CA LEU A 32 -27.00 0.10 9.92
C LEU A 32 -27.95 -0.77 10.73
N ASN A 33 -29.07 -1.15 10.14
CA ASN A 33 -30.16 -1.85 10.83
C ASN A 33 -30.62 -3.12 10.12
N GLU A 34 -29.93 -3.49 9.05
CA GLU A 34 -30.32 -4.59 8.22
C GLU A 34 -30.06 -5.92 8.95
N PRO A 35 -31.09 -6.78 9.13
CA PRO A 35 -30.99 -8.00 9.94
C PRO A 35 -29.93 -8.99 9.45
N TRP A 36 -29.61 -8.95 8.16
CA TRP A 36 -28.61 -9.85 7.58
C TRP A 36 -27.19 -9.56 8.03
N ARG A 37 -26.90 -8.39 8.62
CA ARG A 37 -25.57 -8.04 9.15
C ARG A 37 -25.23 -8.73 10.46
N ASN A 38 -26.26 -9.24 11.14
CA ASN A 38 -26.08 -9.85 12.44
C ASN A 38 -25.24 -11.13 12.32
N THR A 39 -24.37 -11.38 13.29
CA THR A 39 -23.56 -12.60 13.34
C THR A 39 -24.41 -13.87 13.28
N ASP A 40 -25.63 -13.87 13.79
CA ASP A 40 -26.50 -15.06 13.78
C ASP A 40 -27.11 -15.34 12.40
N TYR A 41 -26.94 -14.40 11.44
CA TYR A 41 -27.43 -14.56 10.08
C TYR A 41 -26.44 -15.34 9.22
N HIS A 42 -26.83 -16.56 8.83
CA HIS A 42 -26.02 -17.44 8.00
C HIS A 42 -26.42 -17.42 6.52
N VAL A 43 -25.43 -17.38 5.63
CA VAL A 43 -25.59 -17.60 4.19
C VAL A 43 -25.56 -19.11 3.92
N ASN A 44 -26.65 -19.81 4.21
CA ASN A 44 -26.77 -21.22 3.83
C ASN A 44 -27.08 -21.36 2.32
N GLN A 45 -26.33 -22.26 1.67
CA GLN A 45 -26.18 -22.51 0.22
C GLN A 45 -27.46 -22.79 -0.60
N SER A 46 -28.50 -21.95 -0.57
CA SER A 46 -29.68 -22.23 -1.44
C SER A 46 -30.47 -21.06 -2.00
N ARG A 47 -30.50 -19.85 -1.42
CA ARG A 47 -31.43 -18.81 -1.95
C ARG A 47 -31.00 -17.34 -1.83
N GLY A 48 -29.88 -17.01 -1.18
CA GLY A 48 -29.42 -15.63 -1.03
C GLY A 48 -28.16 -15.34 -1.86
N VAL A 49 -28.19 -14.27 -2.66
CA VAL A 49 -26.94 -13.70 -3.18
C VAL A 49 -26.20 -13.07 -1.99
N PRO A 50 -24.90 -13.36 -1.78
CA PRO A 50 -24.13 -12.75 -0.69
C PRO A 50 -24.20 -11.24 -0.79
N LEU A 51 -24.42 -10.60 0.35
CA LEU A 51 -24.60 -9.16 0.43
C LEU A 51 -23.24 -8.48 0.56
N CYS A 52 -23.21 -7.20 0.21
CA CYS A 52 -21.98 -6.43 0.24
C CYS A 52 -22.18 -4.97 0.59
N ASP A 53 -21.21 -4.44 1.35
CA ASP A 53 -21.18 -3.05 1.81
C ASP A 53 -20.62 -2.09 0.76
N SER A 54 -21.04 -2.27 -0.50
CA SER A 54 -20.67 -1.39 -1.61
C SER A 54 -21.11 0.06 -1.42
N HIS A 55 -22.14 0.30 -0.61
CA HIS A 55 -22.68 1.63 -0.29
C HIS A 55 -21.97 2.29 0.89
N VAL A 56 -21.16 1.55 1.66
CA VAL A 56 -20.34 2.09 2.74
C VAL A 56 -19.18 2.86 2.11
N SER A 57 -18.91 4.09 2.57
CA SER A 57 -18.01 5.02 1.88
C SER A 57 -17.15 5.91 2.80
N GLY A 58 -16.83 5.47 4.01
CA GLY A 58 -15.98 6.24 4.95
C GLY A 58 -16.73 7.27 5.80
N GLU A 59 -18.07 7.21 5.79
CA GLU A 59 -18.92 8.00 6.70
C GLU A 59 -19.00 7.35 8.10
N TRP A 60 -19.65 8.03 9.05
CA TRP A 60 -19.92 7.49 10.38
C TRP A 60 -21.20 6.65 10.38
N TYR A 61 -21.09 5.43 10.90
CA TYR A 61 -22.17 4.46 10.96
C TYR A 61 -22.40 3.97 12.40
N ARG A 62 -23.62 3.50 12.68
CA ARG A 62 -23.99 2.87 13.95
C ARG A 62 -24.81 1.61 13.70
N PHE A 63 -24.44 0.51 14.34
CA PHE A 63 -25.27 -0.70 14.37
C PHE A 63 -26.49 -0.49 15.27
N THR A 64 -27.67 -0.80 14.75
CA THR A 64 -28.96 -0.59 15.43
C THR A 64 -29.96 -1.67 15.05
N GLY A 65 -31.03 -1.82 15.84
CA GLY A 65 -32.12 -2.73 15.50
C GLY A 65 -31.66 -4.18 15.36
N MET A 66 -32.11 -4.88 14.32
CA MET A 66 -31.79 -6.30 14.13
C MET A 66 -30.35 -6.57 13.66
N ALA A 67 -29.59 -5.53 13.30
CA ALA A 67 -28.19 -5.71 12.93
C ALA A 67 -27.31 -6.04 14.14
N GLY A 68 -27.73 -5.68 15.36
CA GLY A 68 -26.93 -5.78 16.58
C GLY A 68 -26.67 -4.43 17.23
N ASP A 69 -25.98 -4.44 18.37
CA ASP A 69 -25.68 -3.26 19.18
C ASP A 69 -24.31 -2.65 18.85
N ALA A 70 -23.37 -3.50 18.43
CA ALA A 70 -21.99 -3.14 18.14
C ALA A 70 -21.36 -4.18 17.18
N MET A 71 -20.23 -3.82 16.59
CA MET A 71 -19.41 -4.74 15.80
C MET A 71 -18.74 -5.78 16.72
N PRO A 72 -18.71 -7.09 16.39
CA PRO A 72 -18.10 -8.09 17.26
C PRO A 72 -16.59 -7.90 17.39
N THR A 73 -16.06 -8.11 18.61
CA THR A 73 -14.63 -8.03 18.97
C THR A 73 -13.91 -9.38 18.97
N PHE A 74 -14.58 -10.41 18.49
CA PHE A 74 -14.09 -11.79 18.45
C PHE A 74 -14.28 -12.36 17.03
N CYS A 75 -13.49 -13.38 16.72
CA CYS A 75 -13.52 -13.97 15.39
C CYS A 75 -14.89 -14.55 15.03
N ILE A 76 -15.39 -14.16 13.86
CA ILE A 76 -16.61 -14.68 13.24
C ILE A 76 -16.23 -15.65 12.13
N SER A 77 -16.81 -16.85 12.12
CA SER A 77 -16.58 -17.84 11.07
C SER A 77 -17.15 -17.39 9.72
N GLU A 78 -16.63 -17.93 8.62
CA GLU A 78 -17.14 -17.63 7.27
C GLU A 78 -18.65 -17.97 7.10
N ASN A 79 -19.29 -17.34 6.11
CA ASN A 79 -20.73 -17.49 5.82
C ASN A 79 -21.69 -16.87 6.85
N HIS A 80 -21.21 -16.02 7.75
CA HIS A 80 -22.04 -15.23 8.67
C HIS A 80 -22.25 -13.79 8.17
N CYS A 81 -23.12 -13.03 8.83
CA CYS A 81 -23.41 -11.62 8.53
C CYS A 81 -23.87 -11.41 7.07
N GLY A 82 -24.59 -12.39 6.51
CA GLY A 82 -25.15 -12.27 5.17
C GLY A 82 -24.11 -12.25 4.05
N THR A 83 -22.86 -12.63 4.36
CA THR A 83 -21.76 -12.66 3.39
C THR A 83 -20.87 -13.88 3.54
N HIS A 84 -19.92 -14.08 2.62
CA HIS A 84 -18.94 -15.16 2.72
C HIS A 84 -17.75 -14.80 3.61
N ALA A 85 -17.32 -13.53 3.61
CA ALA A 85 -16.18 -13.06 4.39
C ALA A 85 -16.62 -11.96 5.39
N PRO A 86 -17.12 -12.35 6.57
CA PRO A 86 -17.56 -11.41 7.59
C PRO A 86 -16.38 -10.62 8.16
N VAL A 87 -16.61 -9.32 8.39
CA VAL A 87 -15.63 -8.40 8.96
C VAL A 87 -15.96 -8.11 10.42
N TRP A 88 -14.99 -8.31 11.29
CA TRP A 88 -15.08 -8.14 12.74
C TRP A 88 -13.92 -7.27 13.26
N LEU A 89 -14.05 -6.72 14.47
CA LEU A 89 -13.11 -5.78 15.08
C LEU A 89 -12.01 -6.54 15.81
N ASN A 90 -10.74 -6.35 15.43
CA ASN A 90 -9.63 -7.04 16.05
C ASN A 90 -9.00 -6.21 17.18
N GLY A 91 -9.75 -6.05 18.27
CA GLY A 91 -9.36 -5.25 19.42
C GLY A 91 -10.55 -5.00 20.33
N SER A 92 -10.30 -4.37 21.48
CA SER A 92 -11.34 -3.95 22.41
C SER A 92 -12.00 -2.63 21.97
N HIS A 93 -13.29 -2.48 22.25
CA HIS A 93 -13.97 -1.19 22.06
C HIS A 93 -13.37 -0.11 22.98
N PRO A 94 -13.25 1.15 22.50
CA PRO A 94 -12.67 2.24 23.29
C PRO A 94 -13.60 2.67 24.43
N GLN A 95 -13.05 3.37 25.44
CA GLN A 95 -13.83 4.05 26.46
C GLN A 95 -14.24 5.45 26.00
N PRO A 96 -15.31 6.06 26.57
CA PRO A 96 -15.72 7.42 26.23
C PRO A 96 -14.62 8.48 26.40
N SER A 97 -13.65 8.25 27.29
CA SER A 97 -12.48 9.11 27.50
C SER A 97 -11.48 9.10 26.35
N ASP A 98 -11.46 8.04 25.54
CA ASP A 98 -10.39 7.80 24.57
C ASP A 98 -10.62 8.58 23.27
N GLY A 99 -11.84 9.08 23.06
CA GLY A 99 -12.19 9.83 21.85
C GLY A 99 -12.31 8.94 20.63
N ILE A 100 -11.72 9.37 19.51
CA ILE A 100 -11.71 8.62 18.25
C ILE A 100 -10.42 7.79 18.22
N VAL A 101 -10.56 6.48 18.10
CA VAL A 101 -9.43 5.53 18.06
C VAL A 101 -9.50 4.75 16.75
N THR A 102 -8.37 4.62 16.06
CA THR A 102 -8.24 3.76 14.88
C THR A 102 -7.90 2.33 15.32
N LEU A 103 -8.75 1.37 14.96
CA LEU A 103 -8.62 -0.04 15.33
C LEU A 103 -8.56 -0.93 14.09
N PRO A 104 -7.79 -2.03 14.13
CA PRO A 104 -7.73 -2.96 13.02
C PRO A 104 -9.02 -3.79 12.94
N VAL A 105 -9.43 -4.13 11.73
CA VAL A 105 -10.53 -5.05 11.45
C VAL A 105 -10.01 -6.21 10.62
N CYS A 106 -10.61 -7.38 10.82
CA CYS A 106 -10.23 -8.61 10.16
C CYS A 106 -11.42 -9.18 9.41
N ALA A 107 -11.18 -9.66 8.19
CA ALA A 107 -12.15 -10.41 7.41
C ALA A 107 -11.80 -11.90 7.48
N SER A 108 -12.76 -12.71 7.93
CA SER A 108 -12.58 -14.15 8.07
C SER A 108 -12.89 -14.88 6.76
N PHE A 109 -12.02 -15.81 6.35
CA PHE A 109 -12.24 -16.64 5.16
C PHE A 109 -11.35 -17.87 5.15
N ASN A 110 -11.84 -19.00 4.64
CA ASN A 110 -11.06 -20.24 4.45
C ASN A 110 -10.38 -20.70 5.76
N ASP A 111 -11.17 -20.75 6.84
CA ASP A 111 -10.77 -21.07 8.22
C ASP A 111 -9.71 -20.15 8.85
N ASN A 112 -9.37 -19.02 8.20
CA ASN A 112 -8.51 -17.99 8.77
C ASN A 112 -9.36 -16.80 9.23
N CYS A 113 -9.26 -16.44 10.52
CA CYS A 113 -9.99 -15.32 11.12
C CYS A 113 -9.55 -13.93 10.65
N CYS A 114 -8.33 -13.79 10.13
CA CYS A 114 -7.82 -12.54 9.63
C CYS A 114 -7.09 -12.76 8.30
N GLN A 115 -7.82 -13.30 7.32
CA GLN A 115 -7.29 -13.51 5.97
C GLN A 115 -6.97 -12.17 5.30
N TRP A 116 -7.78 -11.15 5.59
CA TRP A 116 -7.52 -9.77 5.20
C TRP A 116 -7.68 -8.86 6.41
N ASN A 117 -6.86 -7.81 6.47
CA ASN A 117 -6.96 -6.78 7.49
C ASN A 117 -7.22 -5.40 6.84
N ALA A 118 -7.82 -4.52 7.63
CA ALA A 118 -7.97 -3.10 7.34
C ALA A 118 -8.01 -2.33 8.66
N SER A 119 -8.23 -1.02 8.61
CA SER A 119 -8.40 -0.19 9.80
C SER A 119 -9.69 0.64 9.72
N VAL A 120 -10.33 0.86 10.87
CA VAL A 120 -11.54 1.67 11.00
C VAL A 120 -11.40 2.61 12.20
N ASP A 121 -12.05 3.78 12.15
CA ASP A 121 -12.10 4.65 13.32
C ASP A 121 -13.34 4.32 14.16
N VAL A 122 -13.18 4.29 15.48
CA VAL A 122 -14.25 3.96 16.44
C VAL A 122 -14.31 5.03 17.52
N LYS A 123 -15.51 5.44 17.91
CA LYS A 123 -15.75 6.33 19.06
C LYS A 123 -16.83 5.76 19.96
N ALA A 124 -16.58 5.76 21.26
CA ALA A 124 -17.58 5.46 22.28
C ALA A 124 -18.38 6.71 22.64
N CYS A 125 -19.70 6.58 22.63
CA CYS A 125 -20.64 7.68 22.91
C CYS A 125 -21.21 7.56 24.32
N THR A 126 -21.53 8.69 24.93
CA THR A 126 -22.05 8.77 26.31
C THR A 126 -23.39 8.07 26.52
N GLY A 127 -24.11 7.76 25.44
CA GLY A 127 -25.35 6.98 25.46
C GLY A 127 -25.14 5.47 25.45
N GLY A 128 -23.92 4.96 25.64
CA GLY A 128 -23.69 3.52 25.75
C GLY A 128 -23.59 2.77 24.42
N TYR A 129 -23.26 3.47 23.33
CA TYR A 129 -23.14 2.88 21.99
C TYR A 129 -21.88 3.37 21.29
N TYR A 130 -21.55 2.70 20.19
CA TYR A 130 -20.37 2.99 19.39
C TYR A 130 -20.76 3.49 18.00
N VAL A 131 -19.94 4.40 17.48
CA VAL A 131 -20.00 4.84 16.09
C VAL A 131 -18.69 4.51 15.39
N TYR A 132 -18.80 4.10 14.13
CA TYR A 132 -17.70 3.54 13.35
C TYR A 132 -17.55 4.32 12.05
N ARG A 133 -16.35 4.79 11.74
CA ARG A 133 -16.02 5.29 10.40
C ARG A 133 -15.57 4.12 9.54
N LEU A 134 -16.50 3.61 8.74
CA LEU A 134 -16.29 2.38 7.98
C LEU A 134 -15.86 2.71 6.55
N PRO A 135 -14.64 2.36 6.11
CA PRO A 135 -14.22 2.55 4.73
C PRO A 135 -14.97 1.58 3.80
N ARG A 136 -15.07 1.96 2.52
CA ARG A 136 -15.63 1.07 1.50
C ARG A 136 -14.78 -0.22 1.44
N PRO A 137 -15.37 -1.41 1.59
CA PRO A 137 -14.61 -2.64 1.46
C PRO A 137 -14.07 -2.80 0.04
N SER A 138 -12.84 -3.31 -0.08
CA SER A 138 -12.14 -3.50 -1.36
C SER A 138 -12.85 -4.50 -2.28
N VAL A 139 -13.78 -5.29 -1.74
CA VAL A 139 -14.39 -6.46 -2.39
C VAL A 139 -15.87 -6.62 -1.99
N CYS A 140 -16.76 -6.97 -2.93
CA CYS A 140 -18.21 -7.05 -2.69
C CYS A 140 -18.66 -8.36 -2.00
N PHE A 141 -17.98 -8.76 -0.93
CA PHE A 141 -18.35 -9.84 0.00
C PHE A 141 -17.63 -9.69 1.35
N HIS A 142 -16.99 -8.53 1.58
CA HIS A 142 -16.68 -8.04 2.91
C HIS A 142 -17.90 -7.28 3.40
N VAL A 143 -18.43 -7.68 4.54
CA VAL A 143 -19.54 -7.03 5.23
C VAL A 143 -19.14 -6.80 6.67
N TYR A 144 -19.35 -5.59 7.17
CA TYR A 144 -19.16 -5.29 8.58
C TYR A 144 -20.30 -5.92 9.38
N CYS A 145 -19.94 -6.85 10.27
CA CYS A 145 -20.87 -7.56 11.12
C CYS A 145 -21.38 -6.66 12.25
N GLY A 146 -22.63 -6.87 12.65
CA GLY A 146 -23.13 -6.46 13.96
C GLY A 146 -23.40 -7.68 14.84
N HIS A 147 -23.34 -7.51 16.16
CA HIS A 147 -23.58 -8.55 17.15
C HIS A 147 -24.48 -8.02 18.27
N PHE A 148 -25.31 -8.90 18.84
CA PHE A 148 -26.01 -8.63 20.10
C PHE A 148 -25.12 -9.10 21.24
N TYR A 149 -24.67 -8.16 22.06
CA TYR A 149 -23.97 -8.50 23.30
C TYR A 149 -24.99 -8.82 24.39
N ASP A 150 -24.61 -9.72 25.30
CA ASP A 150 -25.50 -10.13 26.38
C ASP A 150 -25.70 -8.98 27.37
N ILE A 151 -26.90 -8.86 27.91
CA ILE A 151 -27.21 -7.90 28.99
C ILE A 151 -26.85 -8.57 30.32
N CYS A 152 -26.25 -7.83 31.25
CA CYS A 152 -25.91 -8.36 32.56
C CYS A 152 -27.15 -8.80 33.34
N ASP A 153 -27.00 -9.87 34.13
CA ASP A 153 -28.05 -10.31 35.04
C ASP A 153 -28.04 -9.43 36.29
N GLU A 154 -29.21 -8.90 36.66
CA GLU A 154 -29.41 -8.27 37.97
C GLU A 154 -29.52 -9.36 39.04
N VAL A 155 -28.53 -9.46 39.92
CA VAL A 155 -28.58 -10.43 41.02
C VAL A 155 -29.62 -9.98 42.05
N GLU A 156 -30.65 -10.80 42.26
CA GLU A 156 -31.64 -10.58 43.34
C GLU A 156 -30.94 -10.52 44.70
N CYS A 157 -30.89 -9.33 45.29
CA CYS A 157 -30.30 -9.11 46.60
C CYS A 157 -31.25 -9.65 47.69
N ARG A 158 -30.93 -10.79 48.32
CA ARG A 158 -31.71 -11.32 49.45
C ARG A 158 -31.12 -10.87 50.80
N GLY A 159 -31.65 -9.77 51.32
CA GLY A 159 -31.55 -9.40 52.75
C GLY A 159 -30.79 -8.08 53.02
N PRO A 160 -31.28 -7.22 53.94
CA PRO A 160 -30.67 -5.92 54.23
C PRO A 160 -29.38 -6.06 55.06
N PRO A 161 -28.36 -5.20 54.82
CA PRO A 161 -28.34 -4.06 53.89
C PRO A 161 -27.93 -4.47 52.46
N CYS A 162 -28.78 -4.13 51.48
CA CYS A 162 -28.48 -4.32 50.05
C CYS A 162 -27.95 -2.99 49.48
N PRO A 163 -26.68 -2.87 49.10
CA PRO A 163 -26.28 -1.85 48.14
C PRO A 163 -26.94 -2.14 46.77
N GLU A 164 -27.01 -1.12 45.90
CA GLU A 164 -27.62 -1.17 44.56
C GLU A 164 -27.34 -2.50 43.82
N SER A 165 -28.33 -3.01 43.07
CA SER A 165 -28.24 -4.28 42.33
C SER A 165 -26.93 -4.35 41.55
N GLU A 166 -26.03 -5.25 41.99
CA GLU A 166 -24.74 -5.44 41.33
C GLU A 166 -24.96 -6.27 40.06
N CYS A 167 -25.08 -5.58 38.93
CA CYS A 167 -25.13 -6.14 37.59
C CYS A 167 -23.83 -6.90 37.30
N ARG A 168 -23.94 -8.21 37.00
CA ARG A 168 -22.80 -9.10 36.78
C ARG A 168 -22.83 -9.72 35.39
N CYS A 169 -21.68 -9.70 34.75
CA CYS A 169 -21.46 -10.32 33.44
C CYS A 169 -20.94 -11.75 33.57
N ALA A 170 -21.18 -12.57 32.55
CA ALA A 170 -20.68 -13.94 32.49
C ALA A 170 -19.13 -13.98 32.47
N PRO A 171 -18.48 -15.07 32.92
CA PRO A 171 -17.04 -15.22 32.79
C PRO A 171 -16.57 -15.00 31.33
N GLY A 172 -15.45 -14.29 31.16
CA GLY A 172 -14.93 -13.90 29.83
C GLY A 172 -15.56 -12.61 29.27
N THR A 173 -16.44 -11.94 30.02
CA THR A 173 -17.04 -10.66 29.61
C THR A 173 -16.93 -9.60 30.70
N VAL A 174 -16.97 -8.32 30.32
CA VAL A 174 -16.87 -7.14 31.19
C VAL A 174 -17.99 -6.17 30.93
N LEU A 175 -18.37 -5.43 31.98
CA LEU A 175 -19.45 -4.47 31.89
C LEU A 175 -19.03 -3.26 31.03
N GLY A 176 -19.85 -2.95 30.03
CA GLY A 176 -19.64 -1.87 29.09
C GLY A 176 -19.89 -0.47 29.68
N PRO A 177 -19.64 0.59 28.90
CA PRO A 177 -19.78 1.98 29.36
C PRO A 177 -21.21 2.37 29.78
N ASP A 178 -22.21 1.64 29.28
CA ASP A 178 -23.63 1.80 29.60
C ASP A 178 -24.02 1.17 30.96
N LYS A 179 -23.09 0.47 31.61
CA LYS A 179 -23.30 -0.30 32.85
C LYS A 179 -24.37 -1.38 32.72
N GLN A 180 -24.62 -1.88 31.51
CA GLN A 180 -25.64 -2.90 31.26
C GLN A 180 -25.19 -3.97 30.26
N THR A 181 -24.50 -3.57 29.19
CA THR A 181 -24.03 -4.50 28.15
C THR A 181 -22.76 -5.22 28.59
N CYS A 182 -22.71 -6.53 28.44
CA CYS A 182 -21.52 -7.34 28.72
C CYS A 182 -20.70 -7.53 27.44
N LEU A 183 -19.59 -6.81 27.36
CA LEU A 183 -18.65 -6.87 26.23
C LEU A 183 -17.65 -8.00 26.44
N ASP A 184 -17.28 -8.66 25.35
CA ASP A 184 -16.28 -9.71 25.34
C ASP A 184 -14.90 -9.17 25.76
N VAL A 185 -14.20 -9.88 26.65
CA VAL A 185 -12.84 -9.52 27.06
C VAL A 185 -11.86 -10.05 26.03
N ASN A 186 -11.07 -9.18 25.43
CA ASN A 186 -10.01 -9.62 24.55
C ASN A 186 -8.78 -10.07 25.36
N GLU A 187 -8.66 -11.36 25.66
CA GLU A 187 -7.51 -11.86 26.41
C GLU A 187 -6.20 -11.80 25.60
N CYS A 188 -6.26 -11.62 24.28
CA CYS A 188 -5.07 -11.49 23.43
C CYS A 188 -4.33 -10.18 23.65
N GLU A 189 -5.00 -9.11 24.11
CA GLU A 189 -4.35 -7.82 24.40
C GLU A 189 -3.39 -7.92 25.59
N LYS A 190 -3.55 -8.92 26.46
CA LYS A 190 -2.69 -9.14 27.62
C LYS A 190 -1.76 -10.31 27.40
N GLY A 191 -0.48 -10.01 27.13
CA GLY A 191 0.57 -11.03 27.01
C GLY A 191 0.31 -12.04 25.89
N ASN A 192 -0.31 -11.62 24.78
CA ASN A 192 -0.71 -12.48 23.65
C ASN A 192 -1.61 -13.64 24.09
N GLY A 193 -2.39 -13.46 25.16
CA GLY A 193 -3.11 -14.54 25.83
C GLY A 193 -2.21 -15.62 26.43
N GLY A 194 -0.88 -15.57 26.31
CA GLY A 194 0.00 -16.72 26.60
C GLY A 194 0.10 -17.71 25.43
N CYS A 195 -0.25 -17.29 24.21
CA CYS A 195 0.10 -18.00 22.99
C CYS A 195 1.56 -17.74 22.61
N ALA A 196 2.26 -18.76 22.12
CA ALA A 196 3.65 -18.63 21.69
C ALA A 196 3.80 -17.76 20.43
N GLU A 197 2.81 -17.82 19.53
CA GLU A 197 2.84 -17.10 18.24
C GLU A 197 1.61 -16.22 18.05
N VAL A 198 0.48 -16.78 17.60
CA VAL A 198 -0.73 -16.00 17.27
C VAL A 198 -1.83 -16.27 18.29
N CYS A 199 -2.46 -15.22 18.80
CA CYS A 199 -3.66 -15.30 19.62
C CYS A 199 -4.87 -14.81 18.84
N VAL A 200 -5.93 -15.62 18.84
CA VAL A 200 -7.22 -15.27 18.22
C VAL A 200 -8.29 -15.17 19.30
N ASN A 201 -8.89 -13.99 19.41
CA ASN A 201 -9.97 -13.74 20.34
C ASN A 201 -11.26 -14.44 19.87
N THR A 202 -11.95 -15.11 20.78
CA THR A 202 -13.17 -15.89 20.52
C THR A 202 -14.25 -15.49 21.51
N LYS A 203 -15.52 -15.76 21.21
CA LYS A 203 -16.60 -15.39 22.13
C LYS A 203 -16.39 -16.05 23.51
N GLY A 204 -16.13 -15.23 24.53
CA GLY A 204 -15.91 -15.60 25.93
C GLY A 204 -14.58 -16.30 26.23
N SER A 205 -13.62 -16.30 25.30
CA SER A 205 -12.32 -16.98 25.45
C SER A 205 -11.33 -16.57 24.37
N ARG A 206 -10.19 -17.26 24.29
CA ARG A 206 -9.22 -17.15 23.20
C ARG A 206 -8.71 -18.53 22.79
N ARG A 207 -8.11 -18.60 21.60
CA ARG A 207 -7.33 -19.76 21.17
C ARG A 207 -6.00 -19.33 20.58
N CYS A 208 -5.03 -20.24 20.62
CA CYS A 208 -3.73 -20.02 20.00
C CYS A 208 -3.69 -20.66 18.62
N GLU A 209 -3.10 -19.94 17.68
CA GLU A 209 -2.81 -20.41 16.33
C GLU A 209 -1.32 -20.29 16.08
N CYS A 210 -0.82 -21.14 15.18
CA CYS A 210 0.59 -21.14 14.80
C CYS A 210 0.76 -20.53 13.42
N GLY A 211 1.89 -19.86 13.22
CA GLY A 211 2.28 -19.32 11.94
C GLY A 211 2.48 -20.41 10.88
N PRO A 212 2.68 -20.01 9.62
CA PRO A 212 2.84 -20.92 8.50
C PRO A 212 3.88 -22.02 8.75
N GLY A 213 3.53 -23.28 8.47
CA GLY A 213 4.44 -24.42 8.58
C GLY A 213 4.65 -24.97 9.99
N ARG A 214 3.86 -24.53 10.97
CA ARG A 214 3.90 -25.00 12.36
C ARG A 214 2.53 -25.52 12.78
N VAL A 215 2.52 -26.35 13.82
CA VAL A 215 1.29 -26.88 14.42
C VAL A 215 1.30 -26.62 15.91
N LEU A 216 0.09 -26.39 16.43
CA LEU A 216 -0.11 -26.21 17.86
C LEU A 216 0.27 -27.51 18.58
N ASP A 217 1.03 -27.37 19.65
CA ASP A 217 1.46 -28.48 20.48
C ASP A 217 0.32 -28.96 21.41
N GLU A 218 0.53 -30.06 22.12
CA GLU A 218 -0.49 -30.68 22.97
C GLU A 218 -0.95 -29.79 24.15
N ASP A 219 -0.15 -28.78 24.51
CA ASP A 219 -0.48 -27.82 25.55
C ASP A 219 -1.45 -26.72 25.10
N GLY A 220 -1.77 -26.65 23.80
CA GLY A 220 -2.68 -25.66 23.24
C GLY A 220 -2.12 -24.23 23.20
N HIS A 221 -0.82 -24.05 23.48
CA HIS A 221 -0.18 -22.73 23.59
C HIS A 221 1.11 -22.60 22.80
N ASN A 222 1.93 -23.66 22.74
CA ASN A 222 3.21 -23.64 22.04
C ASN A 222 3.09 -24.14 20.60
N CYS A 223 4.01 -23.69 19.75
CA CYS A 223 4.04 -24.05 18.33
C CYS A 223 5.30 -24.86 18.01
N ARG A 224 5.11 -26.04 17.42
CA ARG A 224 6.20 -26.91 16.97
C ARG A 224 6.26 -27.01 15.45
N GLU A 225 7.44 -27.27 14.92
CA GLU A 225 7.61 -27.49 13.49
C GLU A 225 6.89 -28.77 13.05
N ILE A 226 6.37 -28.76 11.82
CA ILE A 226 5.74 -29.93 11.24
C ILE A 226 6.83 -30.95 10.86
N ALA A 227 6.78 -32.13 11.46
CA ALA A 227 7.74 -33.21 11.23
C ALA A 227 7.49 -33.95 9.90
N GLY A 228 7.67 -33.27 8.77
CA GLY A 228 7.61 -33.87 7.44
C GLY A 228 6.23 -33.85 6.78
N CYS A 229 6.16 -34.37 5.55
CA CYS A 229 4.93 -34.38 4.75
C CYS A 229 3.80 -35.25 5.32
N HIS A 230 4.11 -36.18 6.23
CA HIS A 230 3.12 -37.10 6.82
C HIS A 230 2.18 -36.41 7.81
N VAL A 231 2.57 -35.26 8.36
CA VAL A 231 1.77 -34.47 9.29
C VAL A 231 1.29 -33.23 8.55
N ASN A 232 -0.02 -33.04 8.44
CA ASN A 232 -0.66 -31.87 7.82
C ASN A 232 -0.05 -31.45 6.46
N ASN A 233 0.32 -32.42 5.60
CA ASN A 233 0.99 -32.19 4.31
C ASN A 233 2.28 -31.34 4.42
N GLY A 234 2.99 -31.41 5.55
CA GLY A 234 4.16 -30.57 5.79
C GLY A 234 3.84 -29.07 5.98
N GLY A 235 2.57 -28.71 6.06
CA GLY A 235 2.10 -27.31 6.00
C GLY A 235 2.13 -26.74 4.59
N CYS A 236 2.23 -27.55 3.53
CA CYS A 236 2.22 -27.10 2.15
C CYS A 236 0.79 -26.86 1.66
N SER A 237 0.55 -25.78 0.90
CA SER A 237 -0.79 -25.53 0.34
C SER A 237 -1.20 -26.50 -0.77
N HIS A 238 -0.21 -27.15 -1.42
CA HIS A 238 -0.46 -28.11 -2.51
C HIS A 238 0.35 -29.41 -2.33
N GLY A 239 1.49 -29.55 -3.02
CA GLY A 239 2.30 -30.76 -2.96
C GLY A 239 3.34 -30.68 -1.86
N CYS A 240 3.64 -31.80 -1.22
CA CYS A 240 4.77 -31.95 -0.31
C CYS A 240 5.66 -33.11 -0.77
N SER A 241 6.97 -32.92 -0.75
CA SER A 241 7.95 -33.96 -1.08
C SER A 241 8.94 -34.15 0.06
N SER A 242 9.03 -35.38 0.58
CA SER A 242 10.01 -35.76 1.59
C SER A 242 11.40 -35.87 0.96
N LEU A 243 12.40 -35.35 1.67
CA LEU A 243 13.84 -35.46 1.40
C LEU A 243 14.48 -36.29 2.52
N THR A 244 15.74 -36.70 2.36
CA THR A 244 16.41 -37.64 3.29
C THR A 244 16.45 -37.15 4.74
N ASP A 245 16.65 -35.85 4.96
CA ASP A 245 16.68 -35.20 6.29
C ASP A 245 15.71 -34.01 6.43
N SER A 246 14.80 -33.82 5.47
CA SER A 246 13.89 -32.66 5.44
C SER A 246 12.71 -32.89 4.50
N TYR A 247 11.97 -31.85 4.15
CA TYR A 247 10.91 -31.91 3.15
C TYR A 247 10.69 -30.53 2.50
N GLN A 248 10.11 -30.52 1.29
CA GLN A 248 9.88 -29.30 0.53
C GLN A 248 8.50 -29.30 -0.11
N CYS A 249 7.84 -28.13 -0.10
CA CYS A 249 6.57 -27.90 -0.79
C CYS A 249 6.77 -27.72 -2.31
N ARG A 250 5.80 -28.19 -3.08
CA ARG A 250 5.80 -28.15 -4.54
C ARG A 250 4.49 -27.57 -5.05
N CYS A 251 4.62 -26.70 -6.05
CA CYS A 251 3.49 -26.06 -6.68
C CYS A 251 3.05 -26.75 -7.98
N PRO A 252 1.74 -26.80 -8.25
CA PRO A 252 1.23 -27.18 -9.57
C PRO A 252 1.80 -26.28 -10.67
N ARG A 253 1.74 -26.75 -11.93
CA ARG A 253 2.23 -25.97 -13.07
C ARG A 253 1.54 -24.59 -13.14
N GLY A 254 2.35 -23.54 -13.29
CA GLY A 254 1.87 -22.16 -13.43
C GLY A 254 1.60 -21.43 -12.12
N LEU A 255 1.86 -22.06 -10.96
CA LEU A 255 1.94 -21.39 -9.66
C LEU A 255 3.37 -21.39 -9.16
N GLU A 256 3.71 -20.40 -8.34
CA GLU A 256 5.03 -20.23 -7.76
C GLU A 256 4.95 -20.37 -6.24
N LEU A 257 6.01 -20.90 -5.63
CA LEU A 257 6.08 -21.06 -4.19
C LEU A 257 6.37 -19.70 -3.56
N GLY A 258 5.49 -19.24 -2.67
CA GLY A 258 5.64 -17.98 -1.95
C GLY A 258 6.85 -17.97 -1.01
N GLU A 259 7.11 -16.81 -0.41
CA GLU A 259 8.26 -16.62 0.50
C GLU A 259 8.27 -17.50 1.73
N ASP A 260 7.08 -17.84 2.23
CA ASP A 260 6.91 -18.78 3.33
C ASP A 260 7.43 -20.20 2.99
N LYS A 261 7.77 -20.47 1.73
CA LYS A 261 8.16 -21.77 1.17
C LYS A 261 7.09 -22.85 1.37
N ARG A 262 5.85 -22.46 1.60
CA ARG A 262 4.71 -23.33 1.91
C ARG A 262 3.53 -23.12 0.97
N THR A 263 3.21 -21.86 0.66
CA THR A 263 1.99 -21.46 -0.03
C THR A 263 2.27 -21.17 -1.49
N CYS A 264 1.62 -21.90 -2.39
CA CYS A 264 1.65 -21.60 -3.82
C CYS A 264 0.76 -20.40 -4.14
N GLN A 265 1.32 -19.43 -4.86
CA GLN A 265 0.68 -18.19 -5.24
C GLN A 265 0.70 -18.02 -6.76
N VAL A 266 -0.20 -17.18 -7.27
CA VAL A 266 -0.22 -16.82 -8.68
C VAL A 266 0.95 -15.89 -8.98
N PRO A 267 1.71 -16.10 -10.05
CA PRO A 267 2.79 -15.20 -10.43
C PRO A 267 2.25 -13.82 -10.80
N VAL A 268 2.81 -12.79 -10.14
CA VAL A 268 2.52 -11.39 -10.38
C VAL A 268 3.83 -10.70 -10.78
N GLN A 269 3.82 -10.01 -11.91
CA GLN A 269 4.94 -9.20 -12.38
C GLN A 269 4.56 -7.72 -12.22
N CYS A 270 5.30 -7.01 -11.37
CA CYS A 270 5.06 -5.60 -11.09
C CYS A 270 6.11 -4.73 -11.80
N ASP A 271 5.74 -4.08 -12.90
CA ASP A 271 6.52 -3.02 -13.54
C ASP A 271 5.96 -1.64 -13.17
N SER A 272 6.76 -0.57 -13.23
CA SER A 272 6.29 0.81 -12.98
C SER A 272 5.09 1.22 -13.83
N SER A 273 5.01 0.70 -15.05
CA SER A 273 3.99 1.02 -16.04
C SER A 273 2.97 -0.10 -16.28
N SER A 274 3.26 -1.32 -15.83
CA SER A 274 2.36 -2.46 -16.00
C SER A 274 2.49 -3.51 -14.90
N ILE A 275 1.37 -3.86 -14.28
CA ILE A 275 1.21 -5.02 -13.42
C ILE A 275 0.56 -6.11 -14.25
N LYS A 276 1.23 -7.25 -14.37
CA LYS A 276 0.76 -8.43 -15.12
C LYS A 276 0.51 -9.58 -14.16
N VAL A 277 -0.68 -10.14 -14.23
CA VAL A 277 -1.10 -11.29 -13.43
C VAL A 277 -1.44 -12.42 -14.39
N SER A 278 -0.79 -13.57 -14.22
CA SER A 278 -0.96 -14.73 -15.10
C SER A 278 -1.57 -15.90 -14.35
N VAL A 279 -2.87 -16.11 -14.51
CA VAL A 279 -3.61 -17.16 -13.80
C VAL A 279 -3.72 -18.43 -14.66
N PRO A 280 -3.24 -19.60 -14.22
CA PRO A 280 -3.38 -20.86 -14.97
C PRO A 280 -4.84 -21.23 -15.19
N LYS A 281 -5.21 -21.55 -16.45
CA LYS A 281 -6.61 -21.90 -16.76
C LYS A 281 -7.12 -23.15 -16.06
N ASP A 282 -6.25 -24.11 -15.81
CA ASP A 282 -6.60 -25.38 -15.15
C ASP A 282 -7.15 -25.14 -13.73
N LEU A 283 -6.75 -24.03 -13.09
CA LEU A 283 -7.22 -23.63 -11.76
C LEU A 283 -8.54 -22.87 -11.78
N VAL A 284 -8.88 -22.23 -12.91
CA VAL A 284 -10.00 -21.28 -13.01
C VAL A 284 -11.02 -21.65 -14.08
N GLY A 285 -11.04 -22.93 -14.48
CA GLY A 285 -11.85 -23.46 -15.57
C GLY A 285 -13.30 -22.92 -15.56
N GLY A 286 -13.65 -22.16 -16.60
CA GLY A 286 -15.01 -21.59 -16.76
C GLY A 286 -15.26 -20.24 -16.10
N LEU A 287 -14.29 -19.66 -15.39
CA LEU A 287 -14.40 -18.31 -14.81
C LEU A 287 -13.97 -17.22 -15.81
N ASP A 288 -14.71 -16.11 -15.80
CA ASP A 288 -14.33 -14.82 -16.35
C ASP A 288 -13.66 -14.01 -15.24
N LEU A 289 -12.37 -13.72 -15.43
CA LEU A 289 -11.58 -12.92 -14.51
C LEU A 289 -11.63 -11.44 -14.88
N PHE A 290 -11.81 -10.57 -13.88
CA PHE A 290 -11.78 -9.11 -14.01
C PHE A 290 -11.22 -8.46 -12.74
N LEU A 291 -10.75 -7.22 -12.84
CA LEU A 291 -10.18 -6.47 -11.72
C LEU A 291 -11.25 -5.69 -10.93
N SER A 292 -10.86 -4.93 -9.91
CA SER A 292 -11.77 -4.03 -9.16
C SER A 292 -12.66 -3.18 -10.09
N ASN A 293 -12.11 -2.70 -11.21
CA ASN A 293 -12.90 -2.22 -12.33
C ASN A 293 -13.26 -3.38 -13.29
N SER A 294 -14.55 -3.72 -13.36
CA SER A 294 -15.07 -4.83 -14.18
C SER A 294 -14.88 -4.67 -15.70
N SER A 295 -14.51 -3.47 -16.17
CA SER A 295 -14.14 -3.24 -17.57
C SER A 295 -12.77 -3.87 -17.90
N CYS A 296 -11.90 -4.01 -16.90
CA CYS A 296 -10.60 -4.63 -17.07
C CYS A 296 -10.71 -6.14 -16.88
N ARG A 297 -10.84 -6.85 -18.01
CA ARG A 297 -11.02 -8.31 -18.06
C ARG A 297 -9.74 -9.02 -18.47
N GLY A 298 -9.55 -10.21 -17.93
CA GLY A 298 -8.43 -11.07 -18.30
C GLY A 298 -8.55 -11.63 -19.71
N VAL A 299 -7.44 -11.62 -20.43
CA VAL A 299 -7.34 -12.14 -21.79
C VAL A 299 -6.69 -13.51 -21.74
N SER A 300 -7.35 -14.51 -22.32
CA SER A 300 -6.85 -15.89 -22.35
C SER A 300 -5.85 -16.08 -23.48
N ASN A 301 -4.65 -16.58 -23.18
CA ASN A 301 -3.64 -17.00 -24.17
C ASN A 301 -3.63 -18.54 -24.38
N GLY A 302 -4.78 -19.21 -24.27
CA GLY A 302 -4.85 -20.67 -24.40
C GLY A 302 -4.54 -21.42 -23.10
N THR A 303 -3.41 -21.18 -22.46
CA THR A 303 -2.97 -21.86 -21.21
C THR A 303 -3.21 -21.05 -19.93
N HIS A 304 -3.08 -19.73 -20.01
CA HIS A 304 -3.25 -18.80 -18.88
C HIS A 304 -4.28 -17.73 -19.23
N ILE A 305 -4.91 -17.14 -18.20
CA ILE A 305 -5.66 -15.91 -18.26
C ILE A 305 -4.75 -14.80 -17.75
N ASN A 306 -4.38 -13.87 -18.64
CA ASN A 306 -3.48 -12.77 -18.33
C ASN A 306 -4.29 -11.50 -18.10
N LEU A 307 -4.09 -10.85 -16.96
CA LEU A 307 -4.58 -9.51 -16.67
C LEU A 307 -3.41 -8.54 -16.74
N SER A 308 -3.59 -7.41 -17.40
CA SER A 308 -2.59 -6.35 -17.48
C SER A 308 -3.23 -5.02 -17.10
N PHE A 309 -2.68 -4.35 -16.11
CA PHE A 309 -3.16 -3.06 -15.60
C PHE A 309 -1.99 -2.24 -15.08
N SER A 310 -2.23 -1.09 -14.46
CA SER A 310 -1.18 -0.24 -13.87
C SER A 310 -1.66 0.40 -12.58
N LEU A 311 -0.78 1.13 -11.91
CA LEU A 311 -1.11 1.87 -10.67
C LEU A 311 -2.22 2.92 -10.87
N LYS A 312 -2.47 3.38 -12.11
CA LYS A 312 -3.50 4.39 -12.42
C LYS A 312 -4.80 3.82 -12.95
N THR A 313 -4.78 2.57 -13.40
CA THR A 313 -5.88 1.99 -14.19
C THR A 313 -6.58 0.89 -13.41
N CYS A 314 -7.74 0.48 -13.90
CA CYS A 314 -8.46 -0.70 -13.41
C CYS A 314 -8.85 -0.69 -11.92
N GLY A 315 -8.94 0.48 -11.29
CA GLY A 315 -9.34 0.62 -9.89
C GLY A 315 -8.26 0.20 -8.89
N THR A 316 -6.98 0.26 -9.28
CA THR A 316 -5.85 0.05 -8.37
C THR A 316 -5.84 1.14 -7.30
N VAL A 317 -5.73 0.75 -6.04
CA VAL A 317 -5.58 1.66 -4.90
C VAL A 317 -4.08 1.80 -4.63
N VAL A 318 -3.61 3.02 -4.46
CA VAL A 318 -2.20 3.31 -4.20
C VAL A 318 -2.07 4.00 -2.85
N GLU A 319 -1.31 3.39 -1.97
CA GLU A 319 -1.00 3.92 -0.65
C GLU A 319 0.51 4.19 -0.56
N VAL A 320 0.89 5.28 0.09
CA VAL A 320 2.30 5.66 0.27
C VAL A 320 2.59 5.61 1.76
N THR A 321 3.55 4.77 2.13
CA THR A 321 4.08 4.63 3.48
C THR A 321 5.47 5.29 3.55
N ASP A 322 6.11 5.26 4.73
CA ASP A 322 7.39 5.94 4.93
C ASP A 322 8.53 5.38 4.06
N ASP A 323 8.52 4.08 3.78
CA ASP A 323 9.55 3.31 3.09
C ASP A 323 9.14 2.81 1.70
N LYS A 324 7.84 2.59 1.46
CA LYS A 324 7.32 1.99 0.22
C LYS A 324 6.02 2.62 -0.30
N ILE A 325 5.82 2.49 -1.60
CA ILE A 325 4.56 2.73 -2.31
C ILE A 325 3.90 1.37 -2.53
N VAL A 326 2.66 1.21 -2.07
CA VAL A 326 1.93 -0.06 -2.15
C VAL A 326 0.75 0.12 -3.10
N GLY A 327 0.78 -0.57 -4.23
CA GLY A 327 -0.32 -0.67 -5.17
C GLY A 327 -1.11 -1.95 -4.93
N THR A 328 -2.40 -1.83 -4.62
CA THR A 328 -3.30 -2.97 -4.39
C THR A 328 -4.43 -3.03 -5.43
N ASN A 329 -4.75 -4.23 -5.90
CA ASN A 329 -5.91 -4.49 -6.75
C ASN A 329 -6.47 -5.89 -6.45
N LEU A 330 -7.69 -6.20 -6.89
CA LEU A 330 -8.33 -7.49 -6.66
C LEU A 330 -8.76 -8.12 -7.98
N VAL A 331 -8.27 -9.32 -8.28
CA VAL A 331 -8.82 -10.14 -9.37
C VAL A 331 -10.01 -10.93 -8.84
N THR A 332 -11.16 -10.71 -9.46
CA THR A 332 -12.40 -11.45 -9.23
C THR A 332 -12.68 -12.38 -10.39
N GLY A 333 -12.94 -13.66 -10.12
CA GLY A 333 -13.42 -14.63 -11.09
C GLY A 333 -14.88 -15.01 -10.85
N LEU A 334 -15.72 -14.86 -11.87
CA LEU A 334 -17.12 -15.30 -11.86
C LEU A 334 -17.39 -16.32 -12.98
N PRO A 335 -18.32 -17.27 -12.82
CA PRO A 335 -18.68 -18.20 -13.89
C PRO A 335 -19.15 -17.49 -15.17
N ARG A 336 -18.71 -17.95 -16.35
CA ARG A 336 -19.15 -17.47 -17.66
C ARG A 336 -20.65 -17.71 -17.86
N THR A 337 -21.47 -16.67 -17.76
CA THR A 337 -22.89 -16.74 -18.15
C THR A 337 -23.04 -16.43 -19.63
N SER A 338 -23.18 -17.44 -20.48
CA SER A 338 -23.52 -17.25 -21.90
C SER A 338 -25.00 -16.89 -22.05
N PRO A 339 -25.37 -15.79 -22.74
CA PRO A 339 -26.76 -15.53 -23.09
C PRO A 339 -27.15 -16.43 -24.27
N GLY A 340 -27.75 -17.60 -23.99
CA GLY A 340 -28.39 -18.39 -25.06
C GLY A 340 -28.49 -19.91 -24.91
N SER A 341 -27.92 -20.57 -23.90
CA SER A 341 -28.08 -22.03 -23.76
C SER A 341 -28.84 -22.40 -22.50
N SER A 342 -30.15 -22.63 -22.66
CA SER A 342 -30.94 -23.40 -21.72
C SER A 342 -30.34 -24.80 -21.59
N ARG A 343 -29.61 -25.09 -20.50
CA ARG A 343 -29.56 -26.41 -19.80
C ARG A 343 -28.52 -26.56 -18.68
N ASP A 344 -27.83 -25.52 -18.23
CA ASP A 344 -27.07 -25.62 -16.98
C ASP A 344 -27.89 -25.08 -15.80
N MET A 345 -28.64 -26.00 -15.18
CA MET A 345 -29.56 -25.76 -14.05
C MET A 345 -28.84 -25.61 -12.70
N ILE A 346 -27.50 -25.52 -12.68
CA ILE A 346 -26.69 -25.39 -11.45
C ILE A 346 -25.47 -24.49 -11.74
N VAL A 347 -25.48 -23.25 -11.24
CA VAL A 347 -24.26 -22.41 -11.10
C VAL A 347 -23.70 -22.66 -9.71
N ARG A 348 -22.62 -23.43 -9.61
CA ARG A 348 -21.89 -23.62 -8.35
C ARG A 348 -21.04 -22.37 -8.13
N THR A 349 -21.25 -21.70 -7.00
CA THR A 349 -20.62 -20.44 -6.59
C THR A 349 -19.13 -20.62 -6.26
N SER A 350 -18.30 -20.89 -7.25
CA SER A 350 -16.85 -20.79 -7.11
C SER A 350 -16.42 -19.39 -7.53
N LYS A 351 -16.52 -18.41 -6.61
CA LYS A 351 -15.99 -17.05 -6.85
C LYS A 351 -14.51 -17.05 -6.50
N LEU A 352 -13.64 -16.84 -7.49
CA LEU A 352 -12.21 -16.67 -7.25
C LEU A 352 -11.93 -15.23 -6.83
N LEU A 353 -11.11 -15.08 -5.79
CA LEU A 353 -10.70 -13.78 -5.27
C LEU A 353 -9.21 -13.84 -5.02
N LEU A 354 -8.47 -13.05 -5.77
CA LEU A 354 -7.03 -13.03 -5.72
C LEU A 354 -6.58 -11.58 -5.48
N PRO A 355 -6.23 -11.22 -4.23
CA PRO A 355 -5.65 -9.92 -3.94
C PRO A 355 -4.27 -9.83 -4.58
N ILE A 356 -4.00 -8.70 -5.21
CA ILE A 356 -2.74 -8.38 -5.87
C ILE A 356 -2.15 -7.19 -5.13
N THR A 357 -0.92 -7.35 -4.63
CA THR A 357 -0.16 -6.29 -3.98
C THR A 357 1.19 -6.18 -4.65
N CYS A 358 1.52 -4.97 -5.12
CA CYS A 358 2.84 -4.61 -5.63
C CYS A 358 3.41 -3.53 -4.71
N GLU A 359 4.56 -3.79 -4.11
CA GLU A 359 5.27 -2.80 -3.31
C GLU A 359 6.35 -2.17 -4.20
N PHE A 360 6.70 -0.91 -3.99
CA PHE A 360 7.76 -0.21 -4.72
C PHE A 360 8.54 0.62 -3.70
N PRO A 361 9.88 0.61 -3.68
CA PRO A 361 10.64 1.38 -2.71
C PRO A 361 10.43 2.88 -2.95
N ARG A 362 10.55 3.70 -1.90
CA ARG A 362 10.37 5.16 -2.02
C ARG A 362 11.64 5.89 -2.46
N GLU A 363 12.81 5.29 -2.23
CA GLU A 363 14.12 5.84 -2.53
C GLU A 363 14.73 5.20 -3.78
N TYR A 364 15.14 6.03 -4.75
CA TYR A 364 15.63 5.57 -6.05
C TYR A 364 17.02 6.11 -6.38
N GLN A 365 17.82 5.26 -7.03
CA GLN A 365 19.12 5.60 -7.60
C GLN A 365 19.02 5.56 -9.12
N VAL A 366 19.50 6.59 -9.81
CA VAL A 366 19.24 6.82 -11.25
C VAL A 366 20.48 6.50 -12.08
N SER A 367 20.48 5.40 -12.86
CA SER A 367 21.55 5.07 -13.81
C SER A 367 21.16 5.22 -15.26
N ASP A 368 22.05 5.84 -16.04
CA ASP A 368 22.29 5.43 -17.42
C ASP A 368 23.75 5.71 -17.79
N GLY A 369 24.47 4.68 -18.24
CA GLY A 369 25.76 4.82 -18.92
C GLY A 369 25.49 4.80 -20.41
N TYR A 370 26.17 5.64 -21.20
CA TYR A 370 25.88 5.75 -22.63
C TYR A 370 25.99 4.37 -23.35
N GLN A 371 24.85 3.78 -23.73
CA GLN A 371 24.75 2.61 -24.60
C GLN A 371 23.76 2.90 -25.72
N ALA A 372 24.20 2.70 -26.97
CA ALA A 372 23.33 2.77 -28.13
C ALA A 372 22.22 1.70 -28.01
N SER A 373 20.98 2.15 -28.13
CA SER A 373 19.74 1.35 -28.10
C SER A 373 19.87 -0.01 -28.80
N GLN A 374 19.78 -1.10 -28.02
CA GLN A 374 19.30 -2.41 -28.47
C GLN A 374 18.50 -3.13 -27.38
N ARG A 375 17.45 -3.85 -27.80
CA ARG A 375 16.42 -4.52 -26.99
C ARG A 375 16.94 -5.74 -26.21
N SER A 376 16.52 -5.81 -24.93
CA SER A 376 16.21 -7.00 -24.06
C SER A 376 17.35 -8.02 -23.80
N SER A 377 17.57 -8.59 -22.61
CA SER A 377 16.63 -9.23 -21.67
C SER A 377 17.23 -9.43 -20.25
N ALA A 378 16.37 -9.83 -19.31
CA ALA A 378 16.53 -9.97 -17.87
C ALA A 378 17.53 -11.03 -17.34
N LEU A 379 17.84 -10.92 -16.03
CA LEU A 379 18.14 -12.05 -15.15
C LEU A 379 17.60 -11.79 -13.72
N GLU A 380 16.87 -12.78 -13.20
CA GLU A 380 16.06 -12.83 -11.98
C GLU A 380 16.86 -13.23 -10.72
N LEU A 381 16.31 -12.99 -9.52
CA LEU A 381 16.14 -13.95 -8.41
C LEU A 381 15.10 -13.42 -7.39
N ALA A 382 14.36 -14.34 -6.76
CA ALA A 382 12.99 -14.18 -6.24
C ALA A 382 12.80 -13.82 -4.75
N GLY A 383 11.55 -13.43 -4.42
CA GLY A 383 10.96 -13.29 -3.08
C GLY A 383 10.32 -11.91 -2.91
N HIS A 384 8.98 -11.83 -2.89
CA HIS A 384 8.17 -10.59 -2.80
C HIS A 384 8.43 -9.55 -3.91
N SER A 385 7.37 -9.11 -4.61
CA SER A 385 7.56 -8.19 -5.74
C SER A 385 7.65 -6.73 -5.27
N GLU A 386 8.88 -6.26 -5.04
CA GLU A 386 9.24 -4.84 -5.13
C GLU A 386 9.41 -4.44 -6.62
N GLY A 387 8.53 -3.58 -7.16
CA GLY A 387 8.74 -2.94 -8.46
C GLY A 387 9.59 -1.67 -8.31
N VAL A 388 10.21 -1.19 -9.39
CA VAL A 388 11.04 0.04 -9.37
C VAL A 388 10.32 1.15 -10.14
N PHE A 389 10.32 2.41 -9.65
CA PHE A 389 9.94 3.63 -10.39
C PHE A 389 11.17 4.33 -10.99
N PRO A 390 11.62 3.93 -12.19
CA PRO A 390 12.90 4.37 -12.73
C PRO A 390 12.85 5.85 -13.15
N PHE A 391 13.81 6.63 -12.66
CA PHE A 391 14.21 7.88 -13.28
C PHE A 391 15.42 7.63 -14.20
N SER A 392 15.61 8.51 -15.18
CA SER A 392 16.80 8.60 -16.03
C SER A 392 17.50 9.95 -15.80
N LEU A 393 18.83 9.94 -15.86
CA LEU A 393 19.62 11.17 -15.93
C LEU A 393 19.93 11.42 -17.39
N GLU A 394 19.29 12.43 -17.98
CA GLU A 394 19.38 12.73 -19.40
C GLU A 394 20.18 13.99 -19.66
N LEU A 395 21.01 13.98 -20.71
CA LEU A 395 21.74 15.15 -21.19
C LEU A 395 21.00 15.76 -22.39
N PHE A 396 20.72 17.05 -22.33
CA PHE A 396 19.95 17.78 -23.33
C PHE A 396 20.84 18.72 -24.12
N LYS A 397 20.48 18.95 -25.39
CA LYS A 397 21.25 19.84 -26.27
C LYS A 397 21.05 21.33 -25.96
N SER A 398 19.97 21.68 -25.25
CA SER A 398 19.57 23.07 -25.04
C SER A 398 18.64 23.25 -23.81
N ALA A 399 18.35 24.51 -23.48
CA ALA A 399 17.53 24.91 -22.33
C ALA A 399 16.03 24.61 -22.50
N GLU A 400 15.60 24.11 -23.67
CA GLU A 400 14.22 23.68 -23.93
C GLU A 400 13.94 22.26 -23.43
N PHE A 401 14.97 21.49 -23.05
CA PHE A 401 14.87 20.12 -22.50
C PHE A 401 13.98 19.17 -23.35
N SER A 402 14.01 19.36 -24.68
CA SER A 402 13.19 18.60 -25.64
C SER A 402 13.98 17.56 -26.43
N GLU A 403 15.25 17.84 -26.71
CA GLU A 403 16.15 16.95 -27.46
C GLU A 403 17.33 16.47 -26.60
N THR A 404 17.47 15.14 -26.49
CA THR A 404 18.57 14.49 -25.79
C THR A 404 19.75 14.14 -26.71
N TYR A 405 20.93 14.02 -26.12
CA TYR A 405 22.11 13.50 -26.81
C TYR A 405 21.97 11.99 -27.05
N ARG A 406 22.13 11.58 -28.31
CA ARG A 406 22.14 10.16 -28.74
C ARG A 406 23.55 9.56 -28.80
N ALA A 407 24.57 10.34 -28.45
CA ALA A 407 26.01 10.01 -28.41
C ALA A 407 26.67 10.76 -27.24
N PRO A 408 27.80 10.30 -26.66
CA PRO A 408 28.48 11.04 -25.60
C PRO A 408 28.79 12.45 -26.11
N PRO A 409 28.34 13.51 -25.43
CA PRO A 409 28.49 14.86 -25.93
C PRO A 409 29.97 15.27 -25.92
N GLN A 410 30.39 15.91 -27.01
CA GLN A 410 31.70 16.57 -27.11
C GLN A 410 31.46 18.07 -26.94
N LEU A 411 31.88 18.61 -25.80
CA LEU A 411 31.62 19.99 -25.40
C LEU A 411 32.93 20.75 -25.18
N ARG A 412 32.88 22.07 -25.32
CA ARG A 412 33.97 22.99 -25.01
C ARG A 412 33.72 23.66 -23.66
N LEU A 413 34.76 24.24 -23.07
CA LEU A 413 34.67 24.88 -21.75
C LEU A 413 33.78 26.14 -21.74
N ASP A 414 33.55 26.76 -22.89
CA ASP A 414 32.62 27.88 -23.08
C ASP A 414 31.16 27.44 -23.30
N ASP A 415 30.90 26.14 -23.48
CA ASP A 415 29.56 25.61 -23.65
C ASP A 415 28.80 25.51 -22.31
N SER A 416 27.48 25.35 -22.42
CA SER A 416 26.60 25.00 -21.29
C SER A 416 26.17 23.54 -21.37
N LEU A 417 26.23 22.84 -20.24
CA LEU A 417 25.71 21.50 -20.07
C LEU A 417 24.30 21.57 -19.50
N PHE A 418 23.33 21.01 -20.22
CA PHE A 418 21.94 20.87 -19.77
C PHE A 418 21.69 19.41 -19.40
N PHE A 419 21.23 19.17 -18.18
CA PHE A 419 20.90 17.83 -17.72
C PHE A 419 19.59 17.82 -16.94
N GLY A 420 18.88 16.70 -17.01
CA GLY A 420 17.59 16.53 -16.36
C GLY A 420 17.47 15.19 -15.69
N VAL A 421 16.80 15.18 -14.55
CA VAL A 421 16.32 13.97 -13.89
C VAL A 421 14.88 13.78 -14.34
N GLU A 422 14.65 12.80 -15.23
CA GLU A 422 13.36 12.53 -15.84
C GLU A 422 12.76 11.22 -15.31
N PRO A 423 11.49 11.20 -14.87
CA PRO A 423 10.82 9.94 -14.59
C PRO A 423 10.49 9.23 -15.90
N ARG A 424 10.60 7.89 -15.96
CA ARG A 424 10.10 7.13 -17.12
C ARG A 424 8.59 7.26 -17.30
N GLU A 425 7.86 7.55 -16.22
CA GLU A 425 6.42 7.80 -16.28
C GLU A 425 5.99 8.94 -15.36
N LYS A 426 5.17 9.86 -15.87
CA LYS A 426 4.68 11.02 -15.10
C LYS A 426 3.38 10.65 -14.39
N VAL A 427 3.32 10.85 -13.07
CA VAL A 427 2.14 10.54 -12.24
C VAL A 427 1.68 11.82 -11.54
N GLU A 428 0.40 12.14 -11.66
CA GLU A 428 -0.19 13.29 -10.95
C GLU A 428 -0.25 13.02 -9.45
N GLY A 429 0.07 14.03 -8.63
CA GLY A 429 0.09 13.90 -7.18
C GLY A 429 1.42 13.42 -6.58
N LEU A 430 2.44 13.17 -7.40
CA LEU A 430 3.82 12.92 -6.96
C LEU A 430 4.75 14.08 -7.31
N ALA A 431 5.77 14.29 -6.49
CA ALA A 431 6.84 15.26 -6.68
C ALA A 431 8.20 14.58 -6.47
N ALA A 432 9.27 15.12 -7.06
CA ALA A 432 10.63 14.63 -6.81
C ALA A 432 11.53 15.73 -6.23
N LEU A 433 12.53 15.33 -5.44
CA LEU A 433 13.62 16.16 -4.93
C LEU A 433 14.95 15.54 -5.35
N VAL A 434 15.81 16.32 -6.01
CA VAL A 434 17.19 15.90 -6.28
C VAL A 434 18.03 16.20 -5.05
N GLU A 435 18.27 15.16 -4.25
CA GLU A 435 18.96 15.28 -2.96
C GLU A 435 20.45 15.61 -3.15
N SER A 436 21.10 15.01 -4.14
CA SER A 436 22.48 15.38 -4.47
C SER A 436 22.78 15.11 -5.94
N CYS A 437 23.65 15.93 -6.52
CA CYS A 437 24.28 15.69 -7.80
C CYS A 437 25.76 16.07 -7.70
N PHE A 438 26.66 15.18 -8.12
CA PHE A 438 28.10 15.44 -8.10
C PHE A 438 28.78 14.89 -9.34
N ALA A 439 29.94 15.44 -9.66
CA ALA A 439 30.75 15.03 -10.79
C ALA A 439 32.04 14.33 -10.35
N THR A 440 32.54 13.43 -11.19
CA THR A 440 33.82 12.72 -11.00
C THR A 440 34.58 12.61 -12.33
N PRO A 441 35.92 12.43 -12.30
CA PRO A 441 36.73 12.27 -13.52
C PRO A 441 36.73 10.83 -14.06
N SER A 442 36.03 9.89 -13.41
CA SER A 442 35.95 8.48 -13.80
C SER A 442 34.53 7.97 -13.63
N PRO A 443 34.12 6.83 -14.22
CA PRO A 443 32.75 6.34 -14.06
C PRO A 443 32.43 5.87 -12.62
N LYS A 444 33.41 5.82 -11.71
CA LYS A 444 33.26 5.32 -10.35
C LYS A 444 32.74 6.41 -9.39
N PRO A 445 31.54 6.22 -8.80
CA PRO A 445 30.91 7.22 -7.93
C PRO A 445 31.49 7.27 -6.51
N ASP A 446 32.21 6.23 -6.08
CA ASP A 446 32.85 6.04 -4.78
C ASP A 446 34.26 6.67 -4.72
N GLN A 447 34.70 7.33 -5.80
CA GLN A 447 35.99 8.00 -5.84
C GLN A 447 36.08 9.16 -4.84
N ALA A 448 37.27 9.37 -4.26
CA ALA A 448 37.53 10.42 -3.28
C ALA A 448 37.33 11.85 -3.82
N LEU A 449 37.53 12.05 -5.13
CA LEU A 449 37.36 13.35 -5.79
C LEU A 449 35.94 13.49 -6.33
N LYS A 450 35.08 14.19 -5.58
CA LYS A 450 33.70 14.51 -5.96
C LYS A 450 33.52 16.03 -6.02
N TYR A 451 32.95 16.52 -7.11
CA TYR A 451 32.56 17.92 -7.25
C TYR A 451 31.05 18.05 -7.15
N PHE A 452 30.52 18.51 -6.02
CA PHE A 452 29.08 18.60 -5.79
C PHE A 452 28.47 19.82 -6.49
N LEU A 453 27.54 19.57 -7.40
CA LEU A 453 26.68 20.58 -8.03
C LEU A 453 25.45 20.86 -7.16
N ILE A 454 24.89 19.81 -6.56
CA ILE A 454 23.73 19.83 -5.67
C ILE A 454 24.07 18.98 -4.46
N LYS A 455 23.76 19.46 -3.27
CA LYS A 455 23.97 18.75 -2.01
C LYS A 455 22.85 19.06 -1.03
N ASP A 456 22.33 18.00 -0.40
CA ASP A 456 21.24 18.07 0.58
C ASP A 456 20.02 18.84 0.04
N GLY A 457 19.65 18.61 -1.22
CA GLY A 457 18.51 19.26 -1.88
C GLY A 457 18.76 20.70 -2.36
N CYS A 458 19.94 21.27 -2.08
CA CYS A 458 20.28 22.65 -2.41
C CYS A 458 21.42 22.74 -3.44
N ILE A 459 21.37 23.77 -4.27
CA ILE A 459 22.43 24.09 -5.22
C ILE A 459 23.71 24.44 -4.43
N SER A 460 24.77 23.65 -4.65
CA SER A 460 26.07 23.84 -3.99
C SER A 460 27.03 24.67 -4.84
N ASP A 461 26.86 24.66 -6.16
CA ASP A 461 27.62 25.47 -7.12
C ASP A 461 26.73 26.61 -7.63
N GLU A 462 27.08 27.86 -7.31
CA GLU A 462 26.30 29.05 -7.67
C GLU A 462 26.14 29.25 -9.19
N THR A 463 26.95 28.57 -10.01
CA THR A 463 26.82 28.60 -11.48
C THR A 463 25.70 27.69 -12.01
N VAL A 464 25.19 26.76 -11.18
CA VAL A 464 24.10 25.86 -11.54
C VAL A 464 22.78 26.62 -11.50
N LYS A 465 22.01 26.52 -12.58
CA LYS A 465 20.65 27.07 -12.68
C LYS A 465 19.64 25.94 -12.74
N GLN A 466 18.63 25.97 -11.87
CA GLN A 466 17.51 25.05 -11.91
C GLN A 466 16.35 25.66 -12.71
N TYR A 467 15.77 24.86 -13.60
CA TYR A 467 14.58 25.21 -14.40
C TYR A 467 13.36 24.48 -13.85
N SER A 468 12.22 25.17 -13.84
CA SER A 468 10.94 24.58 -13.43
C SER A 468 10.34 23.76 -14.57
N SER A 469 10.13 22.45 -14.35
CA SER A 469 9.33 21.62 -15.25
C SER A 469 7.84 21.89 -15.06
N LYS A 470 7.03 21.54 -16.07
CA LYS A 470 5.56 21.58 -16.02
C LYS A 470 4.99 20.53 -15.05
N ASP A 471 5.71 19.43 -14.84
CA ASP A 471 5.38 18.39 -13.88
C ASP A 471 6.30 18.47 -12.66
N GLN A 472 5.79 18.10 -11.47
CA GLN A 472 6.54 18.22 -10.21
C GLN A 472 7.62 17.14 -10.05
N LEU A 473 7.69 16.16 -10.96
CA LEU A 473 8.61 15.02 -10.94
C LEU A 473 9.91 15.29 -11.72
N SER A 474 9.84 15.86 -12.92
CA SER A 474 11.02 16.22 -13.72
C SER A 474 11.77 17.40 -13.10
N LYS A 475 13.10 17.29 -13.01
CA LYS A 475 13.97 18.39 -12.55
C LYS A 475 15.07 18.68 -13.57
N HIS A 476 15.16 19.92 -13.99
CA HIS A 476 16.04 20.38 -15.07
C HIS A 476 17.10 21.34 -14.54
N TYR A 477 18.34 21.16 -15.01
CA TYR A 477 19.49 21.93 -14.56
C TYR A 477 20.39 22.33 -15.73
N GLN A 478 21.06 23.47 -15.57
CA GLN A 478 22.12 23.96 -16.44
C GLN A 478 23.36 24.24 -15.60
N VAL A 479 24.54 23.87 -16.09
CA VAL A 479 25.84 24.25 -15.53
C VAL A 479 26.83 24.58 -16.65
N PRO A 480 27.73 25.57 -16.51
CA PRO A 480 28.83 25.75 -17.45
C PRO A 480 29.69 24.49 -17.52
N VAL A 481 30.19 24.14 -18.70
CA VAL A 481 31.03 22.95 -18.86
C VAL A 481 32.36 23.14 -18.12
N PHE A 482 32.75 22.13 -17.35
CA PHE A 482 33.98 22.13 -16.55
C PHE A 482 34.81 20.88 -16.81
N LYS A 483 36.08 20.91 -16.39
CA LYS A 483 36.99 19.76 -16.41
C LYS A 483 37.76 19.65 -15.10
N PHE A 484 38.15 18.44 -14.72
CA PHE A 484 39.02 18.22 -13.58
C PHE A 484 40.48 18.61 -13.91
N ILE A 485 41.20 19.14 -12.93
CA ILE A 485 42.62 19.51 -13.08
C ILE A 485 43.45 18.22 -13.25
N GLY A 486 44.23 18.14 -14.32
CA GLY A 486 45.06 16.97 -14.66
C GLY A 486 45.24 16.85 -16.18
N LYS A 487 46.42 16.41 -16.64
CA LYS A 487 46.77 16.39 -18.07
C LYS A 487 45.91 15.41 -18.89
N ASP A 488 45.33 14.41 -18.22
CA ASP A 488 44.56 13.30 -18.81
C ASP A 488 43.05 13.34 -18.47
N ASN A 489 42.59 14.31 -17.66
CA ASN A 489 41.20 14.39 -17.21
C ASN A 489 40.30 15.12 -18.23
N ARG A 490 40.07 14.48 -19.38
CA ARG A 490 39.21 15.00 -20.46
C ARG A 490 37.77 14.50 -20.42
N GLU A 491 37.46 13.66 -19.44
CA GLU A 491 36.14 13.05 -19.26
C GLU A 491 35.54 13.50 -17.94
N VAL A 492 34.25 13.79 -17.96
CA VAL A 492 33.46 14.10 -16.76
C VAL A 492 32.26 13.17 -16.70
N PHE A 493 31.99 12.65 -15.50
CA PHE A 493 30.82 11.84 -15.18
C PHE A 493 29.99 12.56 -14.12
N LEU A 494 28.66 12.50 -14.23
CA LEU A 494 27.68 13.07 -13.31
C LEU A 494 26.92 11.97 -12.56
N HIS A 495 26.65 12.17 -11.29
CA HIS A 495 25.94 11.21 -10.45
C HIS A 495 24.88 11.95 -9.67
N CYS A 496 23.66 11.44 -9.61
CA CYS A 496 22.57 12.07 -8.88
C CYS A 496 21.80 11.07 -8.00
N ARG A 497 21.28 11.57 -6.87
CA ARG A 497 20.36 10.87 -5.96
C ARG A 497 19.04 11.62 -5.90
N VAL A 498 17.94 10.88 -5.94
CA VAL A 498 16.59 11.43 -6.12
C VAL A 498 15.65 10.81 -5.10
N LEU A 499 14.86 11.65 -4.45
CA LEU A 499 13.80 11.29 -3.52
C LEU A 499 12.44 11.59 -4.16
N VAL A 500 11.46 10.70 -4.02
CA VAL A 500 10.08 10.91 -4.51
C VAL A 500 9.14 11.12 -3.33
N CYS A 501 8.35 12.20 -3.36
CA CYS A 501 7.37 12.53 -2.33
C CYS A 501 5.95 12.62 -2.89
N GLY A 502 4.95 12.57 -1.99
CA GLY A 502 3.55 12.89 -2.32
C GLY A 502 3.32 14.40 -2.42
N ALA A 503 2.28 14.81 -3.14
CA ALA A 503 1.89 16.21 -3.26
C ALA A 503 1.52 16.80 -1.88
N GLY A 504 2.30 17.79 -1.43
CA GLY A 504 2.13 18.43 -0.12
C GLY A 504 3.03 17.90 1.00
N ASP A 505 3.89 16.92 0.70
CA ASP A 505 4.86 16.40 1.66
C ASP A 505 5.95 17.44 1.99
N SER A 506 6.16 17.68 3.28
CA SER A 506 7.15 18.64 3.80
C SER A 506 8.60 18.26 3.48
N GLN A 507 8.89 16.97 3.23
CA GLN A 507 10.24 16.50 2.91
C GLN A 507 10.74 17.00 1.54
N CYS A 508 9.83 17.17 0.58
CA CYS A 508 10.13 17.81 -0.70
C CYS A 508 10.07 19.35 -0.65
N ALA A 509 9.63 19.95 0.46
CA ALA A 509 9.48 21.39 0.65
C ALA A 509 10.73 22.01 1.32
N GLN A 510 11.93 21.66 0.85
CA GLN A 510 13.15 22.15 1.47
C GLN A 510 13.40 23.64 1.13
N HIS A 511 13.52 24.48 2.17
CA HIS A 511 13.85 25.89 2.05
C HIS A 511 15.35 26.09 2.24
N CYS A 512 16.10 26.29 1.14
CA CYS A 512 17.52 26.62 1.19
C CYS A 512 17.72 28.00 1.84
N ARG A 513 17.88 28.05 3.18
CA ARG A 513 18.26 29.26 3.92
C ARG A 513 19.79 29.36 3.97
N GLY A 514 20.32 30.52 3.61
CA GLY A 514 21.75 30.82 3.68
C GLY A 514 22.31 30.65 5.09
N ARG A 515 23.37 29.83 5.20
CA ARG A 515 24.19 29.49 6.38
C ARG A 515 23.49 28.67 7.49
N VAL A 516 23.72 27.35 7.45
CA VAL A 516 23.43 26.42 8.55
C VAL A 516 24.71 26.06 9.31
N ARG A 517 24.59 26.09 10.64
CA ARG A 517 25.58 25.70 11.64
C ARG A 517 25.70 24.18 11.65
N ARG A 518 26.93 23.63 11.67
CA ARG A 518 27.20 22.18 11.68
C ARG A 518 26.43 21.48 12.81
N GLU A 519 25.54 20.56 12.45
CA GLU A 519 25.18 19.41 13.28
C GLU A 519 25.75 18.14 12.63
N LEU A 520 26.54 17.43 13.43
CA LEU A 520 27.15 16.15 13.12
C LEU A 520 26.15 15.06 13.51
N GLN A 521 25.59 14.37 12.54
CA GLN A 521 25.20 12.98 12.70
C GLN A 521 25.69 12.21 11.47
N ALA A 522 26.92 11.70 11.60
CA ALA A 522 27.42 10.68 10.71
C ALA A 522 26.67 9.38 11.02
N ARG A 523 25.80 8.95 10.09
CA ARG A 523 25.56 7.52 9.89
C ARG A 523 26.55 7.07 8.82
N ASP A 524 27.44 6.16 9.17
CA ASP A 524 28.33 5.50 8.23
C ASP A 524 27.52 4.62 7.25
N PRO A 525 28.02 4.43 6.01
CA PRO A 525 27.22 4.02 4.87
C PRO A 525 27.00 2.51 4.84
N VAL A 526 25.73 2.10 4.77
CA VAL A 526 25.35 0.81 4.19
C VAL A 526 25.69 0.88 2.69
N ASP A 527 26.17 -0.22 2.14
CA ASP A 527 26.70 -0.42 0.78
C ASP A 527 25.75 0.14 -0.32
N GLN A 528 25.84 1.45 -0.55
CA GLN A 528 24.95 2.21 -1.42
C GLN A 528 25.55 2.25 -2.82
N ARG A 529 24.94 1.52 -3.75
CA ARG A 529 25.24 1.67 -5.17
C ARG A 529 24.98 3.13 -5.58
N VAL A 530 25.81 3.68 -6.44
CA VAL A 530 25.64 5.03 -6.96
C VAL A 530 25.87 4.94 -8.46
N LEU A 531 25.18 5.76 -9.23
CA LEU A 531 25.06 5.58 -10.66
C LEU A 531 25.53 6.85 -11.40
N SER A 532 26.06 6.67 -12.61
CA SER A 532 27.00 7.59 -13.27
C SER A 532 26.59 7.87 -14.71
N GLY A 533 26.36 9.12 -15.09
CA GLY A 533 26.13 9.60 -16.45
C GLY A 533 27.39 10.21 -17.06
N GLY A 534 27.80 9.74 -18.22
CA GLY A 534 29.04 10.14 -18.90
C GLY A 534 29.50 9.04 -19.88
N PRO A 535 30.66 9.19 -20.53
CA PRO A 535 31.59 10.33 -20.41
C PRO A 535 31.07 11.57 -21.15
N ILE A 536 31.34 12.74 -20.59
CA ILE A 536 31.27 14.03 -21.31
C ILE A 536 32.69 14.35 -21.76
N PHE A 537 32.93 14.44 -23.06
CA PHE A 537 34.27 14.69 -23.61
C PHE A 537 34.51 16.19 -23.74
N ILE A 538 35.59 16.66 -23.10
CA ILE A 538 35.99 18.07 -23.18
C ILE A 538 37.01 18.25 -24.30
N LEU A 539 36.63 19.02 -25.33
CA LEU A 539 37.50 19.32 -26.47
C LEU A 539 38.62 20.30 -26.07
N PRO A 540 39.84 20.15 -26.62
CA PRO A 540 40.93 21.09 -26.39
C PRO A 540 40.66 22.46 -27.05
N GLU A 541 41.13 23.54 -26.42
CA GLU A 541 41.11 24.88 -27.01
C GLU A 541 41.90 24.89 -28.32
N LEU A 542 41.30 25.45 -29.38
CA LEU A 542 41.98 25.65 -30.66
C LEU A 542 43.10 26.68 -30.46
N GLN A 543 44.35 26.24 -30.57
CA GLN A 543 45.47 27.17 -30.73
C GLN A 543 45.31 27.90 -32.08
N PRO A 544 45.40 29.24 -32.13
CA PRO A 544 45.36 29.96 -33.40
C PRO A 544 46.51 29.52 -34.30
N ALA A 545 46.19 29.20 -35.55
CA ALA A 545 47.13 28.67 -36.54
C ALA A 545 48.30 29.64 -36.77
N GLU A 546 49.52 29.18 -36.51
CA GLU A 546 50.73 29.86 -36.97
C GLU A 546 50.78 29.84 -38.50
N GLN A 547 50.69 31.04 -39.10
CA GLN A 547 51.02 31.29 -40.49
C GLN A 547 52.50 30.95 -40.72
N LYS A 548 52.78 29.85 -41.43
CA LYS A 548 54.02 29.71 -42.20
C LYS A 548 53.76 30.09 -43.65
N ALA A 549 54.17 31.30 -43.99
CA ALA A 549 54.35 31.77 -45.35
C ALA A 549 55.77 31.44 -45.85
N ASN A 550 55.87 31.28 -47.18
CA ASN A 550 57.07 31.21 -48.04
C ASN A 550 57.90 29.92 -47.98
N GLU A 551 58.30 29.30 -49.09
CA GLU A 551 58.78 29.87 -50.37
C GLU A 551 58.29 29.08 -51.61
N THR A 552 58.01 29.82 -52.69
CA THR A 552 57.84 29.44 -54.11
C THR A 552 59.18 29.55 -54.87
N PRO A 553 59.28 29.19 -56.18
CA PRO A 553 58.43 28.32 -57.00
C PRO A 553 59.13 27.02 -57.47
#